data_AF-A0A7J7WDE3-F1
#
_entry.id   AF-A0A7J7WDE3-F1
#
_cell.length_a   1.000
_cell.length_b   1.000
_cell.length_c   1.000
_cell.angle_alpha   90.00
_cell.angle_beta   90.00
_cell.angle_gamma   90.00
#
_symmetry.space_group_name_H-M   'P 1'
#
loop_
_entity.id
_entity.type
_entity.pdbx_description
1 polymer ?
#
loop_
_entity_poly.entity_id
_entity_poly.type
_entity_poly.pdbx_seq_one_letter_code
_entity_poly.pdbx_strand_id
1 'polypeptide(L)'
;MGTPGSGRKRTPVKDRFSAEDEALSNIAREAEARLAAKRAARAEARDIRMRELERQQKEGVEDALSIRSLGSHRLDEKSDKQYAENYTRPSSRNSASATTPLSGNSSRRGSGDTSSLIDPDTSLSELRDIYDLKDQIQDVEGRYMQGLKELKESLSEVEEKYKKAMVSNAQLDNEKNNLIYQVDTLKDVIEEQEEQMAEFYRENEEKSKELERQKHMCSVLQHKMDELKEGLRQRDELIEKHGLVIIPDGTPNGDVNHEPVVGAITVVSQEAAQVLESAGEGPLDVRLRKLAGEKEELLSQVRKLKLQLEEERQKCSRGDGTAAGDLAGLQNGSDLQFIEMQRDANRQISEYKFKLSKAEQDITTLEQSISRLEGQVLRYKTAAENAEKVEDELKAEKRKLQRELRTALDKIEEVEMTNSHLAKRLEKMKANRTALLAQQ
;
A
#
# COMPACT_ATOMS: atom_id res chain seq x y z
N MET A 1 63.47 -18.58 32.86
CA MET A 1 62.57 -18.94 31.75
C MET A 1 61.21 -18.33 32.03
N GLY A 2 60.89 -17.19 31.41
CA GLY A 2 59.59 -16.53 31.55
C GLY A 2 59.38 -15.63 30.34
N THR A 3 58.43 -15.99 29.49
CA THR A 3 58.09 -15.31 28.23
C THR A 3 57.13 -14.15 28.48
N PRO A 4 57.22 -13.01 27.76
CA PRO A 4 56.24 -11.95 27.86
C PRO A 4 54.99 -12.28 27.03
N GLY A 5 53.82 -12.21 27.66
CA GLY A 5 52.52 -12.45 27.05
C GLY A 5 52.18 -11.42 25.98
N SER A 6 51.79 -11.92 24.80
CA SER A 6 51.30 -11.15 23.66
C SER A 6 49.92 -10.56 23.97
N GLY A 7 49.83 -9.23 24.03
CA GLY A 7 48.60 -8.48 24.22
C GLY A 7 47.71 -8.55 22.98
N ARG A 8 46.58 -9.26 23.09
CA ARG A 8 45.56 -9.34 22.04
C ARG A 8 44.75 -8.05 22.03
N LYS A 9 45.05 -7.12 21.11
CA LYS A 9 44.20 -5.96 20.82
C LYS A 9 42.82 -6.44 20.36
N ARG A 10 41.76 -6.10 21.11
CA ARG A 10 40.37 -6.25 20.65
C ARG A 10 40.09 -5.15 19.62
N THR A 11 39.75 -5.54 18.40
CA THR A 11 39.16 -4.67 17.38
C THR A 11 37.76 -4.22 17.82
N PRO A 12 37.38 -2.94 17.64
CA PRO A 12 36.06 -2.46 18.03
C PRO A 12 35.00 -3.02 17.07
N VAL A 13 33.93 -3.58 17.63
CA VAL A 13 32.76 -4.12 16.93
C VAL A 13 31.89 -2.94 16.45
N LYS A 14 32.37 -2.19 15.45
CA LYS A 14 31.66 -1.00 14.93
C LYS A 14 31.01 -1.19 13.56
N ASP A 15 31.40 -2.24 12.81
CA ASP A 15 30.96 -2.43 11.42
C ASP A 15 29.82 -3.44 11.21
N ARG A 16 29.38 -4.16 12.25
CA ARG A 16 28.30 -5.17 12.09
C ARG A 16 26.93 -4.54 11.86
N PHE A 17 26.63 -3.42 12.53
CA PHE A 17 25.36 -2.72 12.34
C PHE A 17 25.28 -2.04 10.97
N SER A 18 26.40 -1.54 10.43
CA SER A 18 26.43 -0.87 9.12
C SER A 18 26.20 -1.83 7.96
N ALA A 19 26.79 -3.02 8.00
CA ALA A 19 26.62 -4.01 6.94
C ALA A 19 25.22 -4.62 6.91
N GLU A 20 24.59 -4.76 8.08
CA GLU A 20 23.22 -5.24 8.22
C GLU A 20 22.20 -4.20 7.75
N ASP A 21 22.39 -2.92 8.11
CA ASP A 21 21.57 -1.81 7.59
C ASP A 21 21.69 -1.66 6.07
N GLU A 22 22.91 -1.80 5.55
CA GLU A 22 23.16 -1.73 4.11
C GLU A 22 22.53 -2.91 3.36
N ALA A 23 22.53 -4.11 3.95
CA ALA A 23 21.82 -5.27 3.42
C ALA A 23 20.30 -5.06 3.41
N LEU A 24 19.72 -4.55 4.50
CA LEU A 24 18.29 -4.24 4.58
C LEU A 24 17.88 -3.15 3.57
N SER A 25 18.71 -2.12 3.40
CA SER A 25 18.50 -1.06 2.41
C SER A 25 18.55 -1.59 0.97
N ASN A 26 19.47 -2.51 0.67
CA ASN A 26 19.55 -3.15 -0.64
C ASN A 26 18.36 -4.07 -0.91
N ILE A 27 17.90 -4.82 0.09
CA ILE A 27 16.68 -5.66 0.00
C ILE A 27 15.45 -4.78 -0.27
N ALA A 28 15.31 -3.66 0.44
CA ALA A 28 14.21 -2.72 0.24
C ALA A 28 14.21 -2.15 -1.19
N ARG A 29 15.38 -1.70 -1.68
CA ARG A 29 15.54 -1.16 -3.03
C ARG A 29 15.28 -2.20 -4.12
N GLU A 30 15.71 -3.45 -3.91
CA GLU A 30 15.44 -4.54 -4.85
C GLU A 30 13.94 -4.93 -4.86
N ALA A 31 13.29 -4.94 -3.69
CA ALA A 31 11.85 -5.17 -3.60
C ALA A 31 11.03 -4.08 -4.31
N GLU A 32 11.43 -2.81 -4.16
CA GLU A 32 10.83 -1.67 -4.86
C GLU A 32 11.04 -1.77 -6.38
N ALA A 33 12.25 -2.10 -6.84
CA ALA A 33 12.52 -2.31 -8.26
C ALA A 33 11.69 -3.45 -8.86
N ARG A 34 11.49 -4.55 -8.12
CA ARG A 34 10.61 -5.65 -8.54
C ARG A 34 9.15 -5.22 -8.62
N LEU A 35 8.66 -4.43 -7.66
CA LEU A 35 7.31 -3.85 -7.71
C LEU A 35 7.15 -2.92 -8.91
N ALA A 36 8.12 -2.03 -9.16
CA ALA A 36 8.12 -1.14 -10.31
C ALA A 36 8.11 -1.90 -11.66
N ALA A 37 8.90 -2.96 -11.78
CA ALA A 37 8.88 -3.83 -12.96
C ALA A 37 7.53 -4.52 -13.13
N LYS A 38 6.88 -4.95 -12.04
CA LYS A 38 5.53 -5.51 -12.07
C LYS A 38 4.50 -4.47 -12.51
N ARG A 39 4.59 -3.22 -12.03
CA ARG A 39 3.75 -2.10 -12.47
C ARG A 39 3.90 -1.85 -13.98
N ALA A 40 5.14 -1.83 -14.48
CA ALA A 40 5.41 -1.64 -15.91
C ALA A 40 4.86 -2.79 -16.77
N ALA A 41 5.05 -4.05 -16.36
CA ALA A 41 4.51 -5.21 -17.07
C ALA A 41 2.96 -5.22 -17.10
N ARG A 42 2.30 -4.81 -16.00
CA ARG A 42 0.84 -4.64 -15.97
C ARG A 42 0.40 -3.53 -16.93
N ALA A 43 1.08 -2.39 -16.95
CA ALA A 43 0.77 -1.30 -17.87
C ALA A 43 0.93 -1.71 -19.35
N GLU A 44 2.01 -2.42 -19.69
CA GLU A 44 2.22 -2.95 -21.04
C GLU A 44 1.15 -3.99 -21.43
N ALA A 45 0.75 -4.85 -20.49
CA ALA A 45 -0.34 -5.80 -20.70
C ALA A 45 -1.67 -5.08 -20.97
N ARG A 46 -2.00 -3.99 -20.25
CA ARG A 46 -3.18 -3.15 -20.53
C ARG A 46 -3.14 -2.58 -21.95
N ASP A 47 -1.98 -2.05 -22.36
CA ASP A 47 -1.78 -1.44 -23.68
C ASP A 47 -1.93 -2.44 -24.84
N ILE A 48 -1.28 -3.61 -24.75
CA ILE A 48 -1.39 -4.66 -25.77
C ILE A 48 -2.86 -5.07 -25.93
N ARG A 49 -3.52 -5.20 -24.79
CA ARG A 49 -4.88 -5.69 -24.70
C ARG A 49 -5.88 -4.65 -25.23
N MET A 50 -5.68 -3.36 -24.98
CA MET A 50 -6.45 -2.27 -25.60
C MET A 50 -6.32 -2.24 -27.12
N ARG A 51 -5.11 -2.44 -27.67
CA ARG A 51 -4.89 -2.50 -29.13
C ARG A 51 -5.61 -3.67 -29.77
N GLU A 52 -5.67 -4.82 -29.10
CA GLU A 52 -6.38 -6.01 -29.58
C GLU A 52 -7.90 -5.81 -29.60
N LEU A 53 -8.46 -5.11 -28.61
CA LEU A 53 -9.87 -4.68 -28.66
C LEU A 53 -10.20 -3.81 -29.85
N GLU A 54 -9.37 -2.80 -30.12
CA GLU A 54 -9.58 -1.90 -31.25
C GLU A 54 -9.49 -2.64 -32.58
N ARG A 55 -8.63 -3.67 -32.67
CA ARG A 55 -8.55 -4.57 -33.82
C ARG A 55 -9.83 -5.39 -33.99
N GLN A 56 -10.31 -6.02 -32.92
CA GLN A 56 -11.55 -6.81 -32.93
C GLN A 56 -12.80 -5.96 -33.25
N GLN A 57 -12.87 -4.72 -32.77
CA GLN A 57 -13.95 -3.80 -33.12
C GLN A 57 -13.93 -3.44 -34.62
N LYS A 58 -12.75 -3.23 -35.21
CA LYS A 58 -12.63 -2.97 -36.65
C LYS A 58 -13.04 -4.18 -37.48
N GLU A 59 -12.59 -5.38 -37.12
CA GLU A 59 -12.91 -6.63 -37.82
C GLU A 59 -14.38 -7.01 -37.70
N GLY A 60 -15.00 -6.83 -36.52
CA GLY A 60 -16.43 -7.09 -36.32
C GLY A 60 -17.35 -6.17 -37.13
N VAL A 61 -16.91 -4.93 -37.41
CA VAL A 61 -17.64 -4.01 -38.29
C VAL A 61 -17.54 -4.44 -39.75
N GLU A 62 -16.37 -4.89 -40.21
CA GLU A 62 -16.17 -5.41 -41.57
C GLU A 62 -16.99 -6.70 -41.82
N ASP A 63 -17.01 -7.63 -40.87
CA ASP A 63 -17.82 -8.86 -40.96
C ASP A 63 -19.33 -8.57 -40.95
N ALA A 64 -19.79 -7.62 -40.12
CA ALA A 64 -21.19 -7.20 -40.12
C ALA A 64 -21.62 -6.54 -41.45
N LEU A 65 -20.72 -5.79 -42.09
CA LEU A 65 -20.93 -5.20 -43.42
C LEU A 65 -20.90 -6.27 -44.53
N SER A 66 -20.03 -7.27 -44.41
CA SER A 66 -19.92 -8.40 -45.35
C SER A 66 -21.17 -9.29 -45.32
N ILE A 67 -21.69 -9.62 -44.12
CA ILE A 67 -22.93 -10.39 -43.96
C ILE A 67 -24.14 -9.62 -44.53
N ARG A 68 -24.20 -8.30 -44.35
CA ARG A 68 -25.23 -7.45 -44.95
C ARG A 68 -25.16 -7.46 -46.48
N SER A 69 -23.95 -7.44 -47.04
CA SER A 69 -23.71 -7.47 -48.50
C SER A 69 -24.07 -8.82 -49.14
N LEU A 70 -23.67 -9.93 -48.49
CA LEU A 70 -24.01 -11.31 -48.93
C LEU A 70 -25.51 -11.63 -48.78
N GLY A 71 -26.18 -11.05 -47.77
CA GLY A 71 -27.63 -11.17 -47.60
C GLY A 71 -28.44 -10.44 -48.67
N SER A 72 -27.94 -9.30 -49.15
CA SER A 72 -28.58 -8.52 -50.22
C SER A 72 -28.45 -9.20 -51.59
N HIS A 73 -27.32 -9.86 -51.86
CA HIS A 73 -27.06 -10.44 -53.19
C HIS A 73 -27.78 -11.77 -53.45
N ARG A 74 -28.25 -12.47 -52.41
CA ARG A 74 -28.98 -13.75 -52.53
C ARG A 74 -30.49 -13.62 -52.73
N LEU A 75 -31.06 -12.44 -52.50
CA LEU A 75 -32.51 -12.21 -52.61
C LEU A 75 -32.96 -11.68 -53.97
N ASP A 76 -32.06 -11.08 -54.77
CA ASP A 76 -32.39 -10.55 -56.10
C ASP A 76 -32.36 -11.60 -57.22
N GLU A 77 -31.58 -12.67 -57.10
CA GLU A 77 -31.35 -13.60 -58.22
C GLU A 77 -32.50 -14.61 -58.45
N LYS A 78 -33.51 -14.65 -57.56
CA LYS A 78 -34.62 -15.63 -57.62
C LYS A 78 -35.99 -15.01 -57.87
N SER A 79 -36.10 -13.69 -57.99
CA SER A 79 -37.39 -12.99 -58.07
C SER A 79 -37.81 -12.62 -59.49
N ASP A 80 -36.87 -12.61 -60.46
CA ASP A 80 -37.12 -12.21 -61.85
C ASP A 80 -37.09 -13.41 -62.80
N LYS A 81 -38.20 -14.15 -62.90
CA LYS A 81 -38.69 -14.79 -64.15
C LYS A 81 -39.84 -15.75 -63.84
N GLN A 82 -41.07 -15.26 -63.99
CA GLN A 82 -42.14 -15.87 -64.79
C GLN A 82 -43.46 -15.20 -64.42
N TYR A 83 -43.90 -14.22 -65.21
CA TYR A 83 -45.30 -14.00 -65.58
C TYR A 83 -45.32 -12.90 -66.66
N ALA A 84 -45.31 -13.31 -67.92
CA ALA A 84 -45.83 -12.50 -69.01
C ALA A 84 -46.42 -13.46 -70.04
N GLU A 85 -47.74 -13.41 -70.07
CA GLU A 85 -48.68 -14.18 -70.86
C GLU A 85 -48.53 -13.90 -72.37
N ASN A 86 -49.12 -14.79 -73.17
CA ASN A 86 -49.88 -14.50 -74.39
C ASN A 86 -49.32 -14.77 -75.82
N TYR A 87 -49.88 -15.86 -76.37
CA TYR A 87 -50.31 -16.14 -77.76
C TYR A 87 -49.29 -16.40 -78.87
N THR A 88 -49.30 -17.63 -79.41
CA THR A 88 -49.89 -17.98 -80.73
C THR A 88 -49.28 -19.28 -81.25
N ARG A 89 -50.13 -20.31 -81.46
CA ARG A 89 -49.82 -21.55 -82.20
C ARG A 89 -49.63 -21.20 -83.70
N PRO A 90 -48.76 -21.90 -84.46
CA PRO A 90 -49.30 -23.03 -85.21
C PRO A 90 -48.35 -24.24 -85.36
N SER A 91 -48.99 -25.29 -85.86
CA SER A 91 -48.60 -26.67 -86.08
C SER A 91 -47.53 -26.89 -87.17
N SER A 92 -46.92 -28.09 -87.12
CA SER A 92 -46.29 -28.84 -88.23
C SER A 92 -44.84 -28.41 -88.57
N ARG A 93 -43.85 -29.28 -88.79
CA ARG A 93 -43.87 -30.56 -89.53
C ARG A 93 -42.56 -31.35 -89.28
N ASN A 94 -42.70 -32.68 -89.21
CA ASN A 94 -41.76 -33.77 -89.58
C ASN A 94 -40.24 -33.51 -89.70
N SER A 95 -39.43 -34.44 -89.18
CA SER A 95 -38.81 -35.57 -89.93
C SER A 95 -37.83 -36.31 -88.98
N ALA A 96 -38.03 -37.61 -88.73
CA ALA A 96 -37.23 -38.75 -89.25
C ALA A 96 -35.75 -38.68 -88.82
N SER A 97 -35.06 -39.69 -88.32
CA SER A 97 -35.07 -41.16 -88.35
C SER A 97 -34.01 -41.54 -87.27
N ALA A 98 -33.95 -42.68 -86.58
CA ALA A 98 -33.83 -44.03 -87.11
C ALA A 98 -33.71 -45.03 -85.94
N THR A 99 -34.32 -46.21 -86.14
CA THR A 99 -33.84 -47.57 -85.79
C THR A 99 -33.71 -48.00 -84.31
N THR A 100 -34.62 -48.77 -83.69
CA THR A 100 -34.93 -50.24 -83.80
C THR A 100 -33.91 -51.19 -83.11
N PRO A 101 -34.29 -52.42 -82.69
CA PRO A 101 -35.55 -52.90 -82.07
C PRO A 101 -35.33 -54.05 -81.03
N LEU A 102 -36.45 -54.71 -80.63
CA LEU A 102 -36.68 -56.05 -80.00
C LEU A 102 -37.46 -55.87 -78.68
N SER A 103 -38.51 -56.58 -78.29
CA SER A 103 -39.35 -57.71 -78.77
C SER A 103 -40.48 -57.79 -77.72
N GLY A 104 -41.79 -57.96 -77.95
CA GLY A 104 -42.51 -58.82 -78.88
C GLY A 104 -43.02 -60.06 -78.12
N ASN A 105 -44.27 -60.00 -77.62
CA ASN A 105 -45.24 -61.09 -77.32
C ASN A 105 -46.45 -60.42 -76.63
N SER A 106 -47.57 -60.05 -77.26
CA SER A 106 -48.57 -60.82 -78.03
C SER A 106 -49.17 -62.00 -77.25
N SER A 107 -50.30 -61.73 -76.57
CA SER A 107 -51.35 -62.74 -76.34
C SER A 107 -52.63 -62.22 -76.97
N ARG A 108 -53.09 -62.94 -78.00
CA ARG A 108 -54.39 -62.77 -78.65
C ARG A 108 -55.30 -63.91 -78.20
N ARG A 109 -56.59 -63.56 -78.18
CA ARG A 109 -57.80 -64.41 -78.28
C ARG A 109 -58.47 -64.79 -76.96
N GLY A 110 -59.71 -64.34 -76.86
CA GLY A 110 -60.69 -64.83 -75.90
C GLY A 110 -61.99 -64.02 -75.95
N SER A 111 -62.58 -63.83 -77.14
CA SER A 111 -64.02 -63.54 -77.24
C SER A 111 -64.78 -64.68 -76.57
N GLY A 112 -65.45 -64.36 -75.49
CA GLY A 112 -66.49 -65.18 -74.86
C GLY A 112 -67.67 -64.27 -74.62
N ASP A 113 -68.74 -64.52 -75.36
CA ASP A 113 -70.01 -63.83 -75.30
C ASP A 113 -70.58 -63.80 -73.87
N THR A 114 -70.72 -62.60 -73.32
CA THR A 114 -71.76 -62.30 -72.32
C THR A 114 -72.40 -60.97 -72.72
N SER A 115 -73.38 -61.05 -73.61
CA SER A 115 -74.42 -60.01 -73.72
C SER A 115 -75.24 -60.02 -72.43
N SER A 116 -74.69 -59.45 -71.35
CA SER A 116 -75.48 -58.96 -70.23
C SER A 116 -75.84 -57.52 -70.55
N LEU A 117 -77.14 -57.19 -70.54
CA LEU A 117 -77.64 -55.82 -70.55
C LEU A 117 -76.76 -54.96 -69.62
N ILE A 118 -75.94 -54.08 -70.20
CA ILE A 118 -75.25 -53.04 -69.44
C ILE A 118 -76.34 -52.00 -69.18
N ASP A 119 -76.83 -51.98 -67.95
CA ASP A 119 -77.82 -51.02 -67.50
C ASP A 119 -77.19 -49.62 -67.63
N PRO A 120 -77.76 -48.70 -68.45
CA PRO A 120 -77.19 -47.35 -68.62
C PRO A 120 -77.00 -46.62 -67.29
N ASP A 121 -77.75 -46.98 -66.25
CA ASP A 121 -77.60 -46.43 -64.89
C ASP A 121 -76.28 -46.85 -64.20
N THR A 122 -75.69 -48.00 -64.54
CA THR A 122 -74.41 -48.45 -63.95
C THR A 122 -73.22 -47.66 -64.49
N SER A 123 -73.15 -47.45 -65.80
CA SER A 123 -72.08 -46.67 -66.43
C SER A 123 -72.18 -45.17 -66.10
N LEU A 124 -73.39 -44.66 -65.85
CA LEU A 124 -73.60 -43.30 -65.35
C LEU A 124 -73.19 -43.16 -63.87
N SER A 125 -73.36 -44.20 -63.05
CA SER A 125 -72.87 -44.24 -61.66
C SER A 125 -71.34 -44.19 -61.62
N GLU A 126 -70.65 -45.03 -62.42
CA GLU A 126 -69.18 -45.03 -62.49
C GLU A 126 -68.61 -43.68 -62.96
N LEU A 127 -69.29 -43.01 -63.89
CA LEU A 127 -68.90 -41.67 -64.33
C LEU A 127 -69.06 -40.63 -63.22
N ARG A 128 -70.12 -40.71 -62.41
CA ARG A 128 -70.31 -39.85 -61.24
C ARG A 128 -69.22 -40.08 -60.20
N ASP A 129 -68.90 -41.35 -59.91
CA ASP A 129 -67.83 -41.71 -58.98
C ASP A 129 -66.46 -41.15 -59.45
N ILE A 130 -66.18 -41.17 -60.76
CA ILE A 130 -64.95 -40.58 -61.32
C ILE A 130 -64.88 -39.06 -61.09
N TYR A 131 -66.00 -38.34 -61.20
CA TYR A 131 -66.03 -36.90 -60.90
C TYR A 131 -65.87 -36.64 -59.39
N ASP A 132 -66.51 -37.44 -58.54
CA ASP A 132 -66.36 -37.32 -57.08
C ASP A 132 -64.91 -37.63 -56.63
N LEU A 133 -64.27 -38.63 -57.24
CA LEU A 133 -62.85 -38.94 -57.02
C LEU A 133 -61.94 -37.80 -57.51
N LYS A 134 -62.25 -37.18 -58.65
CA LYS A 134 -61.51 -36.03 -59.17
C LYS A 134 -61.58 -34.83 -58.22
N ASP A 135 -62.75 -34.54 -57.69
CA ASP A 135 -62.95 -33.44 -56.72
C ASP A 135 -62.21 -33.74 -55.41
N GLN A 136 -62.26 -34.99 -54.92
CA GLN A 136 -61.46 -35.42 -53.75
C GLN A 136 -59.95 -35.28 -53.98
N ILE A 137 -59.46 -35.60 -55.18
CA ILE A 137 -58.05 -35.41 -55.54
C ILE A 137 -57.70 -33.92 -55.52
N GLN A 138 -58.54 -33.05 -56.09
CA GLN A 138 -58.31 -31.60 -56.05
C GLN A 138 -58.31 -31.05 -54.61
N ASP A 139 -59.18 -31.55 -53.73
CA ASP A 139 -59.20 -31.17 -52.32
C ASP A 139 -57.95 -31.66 -51.56
N VAL A 140 -57.42 -32.83 -51.90
CA VAL A 140 -56.17 -33.36 -51.33
C VAL A 140 -54.98 -32.55 -51.86
N GLU A 141 -54.93 -32.26 -53.15
CA GLU A 141 -53.90 -31.41 -53.77
C GLU A 141 -53.93 -29.99 -53.18
N GLY A 142 -55.11 -29.41 -52.98
CA GLY A 142 -55.30 -28.11 -52.34
C GLY A 142 -54.76 -28.09 -50.91
N ARG A 143 -55.10 -29.11 -50.11
CA ARG A 143 -54.56 -29.26 -48.75
C ARG A 143 -53.04 -29.47 -48.72
N TYR A 144 -52.51 -30.26 -49.65
CA TYR A 144 -51.06 -30.47 -49.77
C TYR A 144 -50.33 -29.18 -50.13
N MET A 145 -50.83 -28.43 -51.11
CA MET A 145 -50.26 -27.15 -51.52
C MET A 145 -50.32 -26.10 -50.40
N GLN A 146 -51.41 -26.07 -49.64
CA GLN A 146 -51.55 -25.21 -48.47
C GLN A 146 -50.54 -25.58 -47.37
N GLY A 147 -50.42 -26.87 -47.02
CA GLY A 147 -49.42 -27.33 -46.04
C GLY A 147 -47.98 -27.06 -46.46
N LEU A 148 -47.68 -27.15 -47.77
CA LEU A 148 -46.37 -26.82 -48.32
C LEU A 148 -46.08 -25.31 -48.26
N LYS A 149 -47.10 -24.46 -48.42
CA LYS A 149 -47.00 -23.01 -48.24
C LYS A 149 -46.72 -22.65 -46.78
N GLU A 150 -47.48 -23.21 -45.83
CA GLU A 150 -47.28 -23.01 -44.39
C GLU A 150 -45.90 -23.48 -43.92
N LEU A 151 -45.41 -24.62 -44.44
CA LEU A 151 -44.07 -25.11 -44.12
C LEU A 151 -42.97 -24.15 -44.61
N LYS A 152 -43.14 -23.56 -45.80
CA LYS A 152 -42.21 -22.56 -46.34
C LYS A 152 -42.21 -21.26 -45.52
N GLU A 153 -43.39 -20.79 -45.12
CA GLU A 153 -43.53 -19.61 -44.27
C GLU A 153 -42.89 -19.85 -42.89
N SER A 154 -43.17 -21.00 -42.27
CA SER A 154 -42.55 -21.41 -41.00
C SER A 154 -41.02 -21.54 -41.11
N LEU A 155 -40.51 -22.11 -42.20
CA LEU A 155 -39.07 -22.17 -42.46
C LEU A 155 -38.46 -20.77 -42.55
N SER A 156 -39.08 -19.86 -43.30
CA SER A 156 -38.62 -18.47 -43.42
C SER A 156 -38.61 -17.75 -42.07
N GLU A 157 -39.65 -17.93 -41.24
CA GLU A 157 -39.70 -17.34 -39.91
C GLU A 157 -38.57 -17.84 -39.00
N VAL A 158 -38.28 -19.15 -39.03
CA VAL A 158 -37.19 -19.73 -38.24
C VAL A 158 -35.84 -19.25 -38.74
N GLU A 159 -35.64 -19.13 -40.05
CA GLU A 159 -34.41 -18.57 -40.64
C GLU A 159 -34.19 -17.11 -40.22
N GLU A 160 -35.24 -16.28 -40.17
CA GLU A 160 -35.13 -14.90 -39.69
C GLU A 160 -34.83 -14.82 -38.19
N LYS A 161 -35.48 -15.67 -37.37
CA LYS A 161 -35.20 -15.77 -35.93
C LYS A 161 -33.75 -16.18 -35.69
N TYR A 162 -33.23 -17.14 -36.47
CA TYR A 162 -31.84 -17.56 -36.40
C TYR A 162 -30.87 -16.42 -36.75
N LYS A 163 -31.12 -15.68 -37.83
CA LYS A 163 -30.30 -14.51 -38.21
C LYS A 163 -30.27 -13.46 -37.10
N LYS A 164 -31.43 -13.14 -36.51
CA LYS A 164 -31.52 -12.19 -35.38
C LYS A 164 -30.73 -12.67 -34.16
N ALA A 165 -30.87 -13.96 -33.81
CA ALA A 165 -30.12 -14.56 -32.72
C ALA A 165 -28.60 -14.52 -32.96
N MET A 166 -28.16 -14.76 -34.19
CA MET A 166 -26.73 -14.71 -34.55
C MET A 166 -26.15 -13.29 -34.39
N VAL A 167 -26.87 -12.26 -34.84
CA VAL A 167 -26.46 -10.86 -34.66
C VAL A 167 -26.43 -10.49 -33.18
N SER A 168 -27.45 -10.89 -32.41
CA SER A 168 -27.49 -10.66 -30.96
C SER A 168 -26.35 -11.37 -30.23
N ASN A 169 -25.97 -12.59 -30.65
CA ASN A 169 -24.87 -13.33 -30.03
C ASN A 169 -23.53 -12.62 -30.29
N ALA A 170 -23.29 -12.14 -31.52
CA ALA A 170 -22.09 -11.34 -31.84
C ALA A 170 -22.03 -10.02 -31.04
N GLN A 171 -23.17 -9.37 -30.80
CA GLN A 171 -23.24 -8.18 -29.93
C GLN A 171 -22.88 -8.52 -28.48
N LEU A 172 -23.44 -9.60 -27.94
CA LEU A 172 -23.16 -10.06 -26.58
C LEU A 172 -21.70 -10.48 -26.40
N ASP A 173 -21.07 -11.09 -27.39
CA ASP A 173 -19.65 -11.44 -27.35
C ASP A 173 -18.77 -10.18 -27.30
N ASN A 174 -19.11 -9.13 -28.05
CA ASN A 174 -18.42 -7.85 -27.98
C ASN A 174 -18.60 -7.16 -26.61
N GLU A 175 -19.82 -7.14 -26.08
CA GLU A 175 -20.10 -6.59 -24.74
C GLU A 175 -19.37 -7.37 -23.65
N LYS A 176 -19.41 -8.70 -23.71
CA LYS A 176 -18.67 -9.59 -22.80
C LYS A 176 -17.19 -9.26 -22.84
N ASN A 177 -16.59 -9.19 -24.04
CA ASN A 177 -15.19 -8.82 -24.19
C ASN A 177 -14.94 -7.48 -23.50
N ASN A 178 -15.63 -6.41 -23.90
CA ASN A 178 -15.50 -5.07 -23.30
C ASN A 178 -15.58 -5.08 -21.76
N LEU A 179 -16.53 -5.80 -21.18
CA LEU A 179 -16.67 -5.94 -19.73
C LEU A 179 -15.47 -6.64 -19.08
N ILE A 180 -14.92 -7.68 -19.71
CA ILE A 180 -13.71 -8.35 -19.21
C ILE A 180 -12.54 -7.34 -19.18
N TYR A 181 -12.39 -6.49 -20.20
CA TYR A 181 -11.36 -5.42 -20.19
C TYR A 181 -11.56 -4.40 -19.08
N GLN A 182 -12.80 -3.95 -18.86
CA GLN A 182 -13.11 -3.03 -17.77
C GLN A 182 -12.78 -3.66 -16.40
N VAL A 183 -13.19 -4.92 -16.18
CA VAL A 183 -12.89 -5.65 -14.95
C VAL A 183 -11.39 -5.74 -14.73
N ASP A 184 -10.62 -6.09 -15.76
CA ASP A 184 -9.17 -6.26 -15.59
C ASP A 184 -8.46 -4.91 -15.36
N THR A 185 -8.90 -3.84 -16.02
CA THR A 185 -8.43 -2.47 -15.74
C THR A 185 -8.76 -2.03 -14.31
N LEU A 186 -9.94 -2.37 -13.81
CA LEU A 186 -10.34 -2.04 -12.44
C LEU A 186 -9.56 -2.83 -11.39
N LYS A 187 -9.31 -4.13 -11.60
CA LYS A 187 -8.43 -4.93 -10.71
C LYS A 187 -7.05 -4.30 -10.61
N ASP A 188 -6.56 -3.85 -11.76
CA ASP A 188 -5.29 -3.19 -11.93
C ASP A 188 -5.18 -1.85 -11.16
N VAL A 189 -6.25 -1.05 -11.16
CA VAL A 189 -6.37 0.17 -10.34
C VAL A 189 -6.46 -0.18 -8.84
N ILE A 190 -7.20 -1.23 -8.48
CA ILE A 190 -7.30 -1.68 -7.09
C ILE A 190 -5.94 -2.12 -6.57
N GLU A 191 -5.19 -2.92 -7.32
CA GLU A 191 -3.84 -3.34 -6.95
C GLU A 191 -2.89 -2.14 -6.78
N GLU A 192 -2.98 -1.12 -7.63
CA GLU A 192 -2.19 0.11 -7.49
C GLU A 192 -2.59 0.91 -6.24
N GLN A 193 -3.88 1.01 -5.93
CA GLN A 193 -4.36 1.65 -4.70
C GLN A 193 -3.93 0.90 -3.45
N GLU A 194 -3.95 -0.43 -3.46
CA GLU A 194 -3.45 -1.27 -2.36
C GLU A 194 -1.95 -1.04 -2.11
N GLU A 195 -1.16 -0.95 -3.19
CA GLU A 195 0.27 -0.64 -3.09
C GLU A 195 0.50 0.78 -2.55
N GLN A 196 -0.26 1.79 -3.00
CA GLN A 196 -0.19 3.16 -2.48
C GLN A 196 -0.58 3.22 -1.00
N MET A 197 -1.65 2.52 -0.59
CA MET A 197 -2.04 2.44 0.83
C MET A 197 -0.92 1.82 1.66
N ALA A 198 -0.28 0.75 1.20
CA ALA A 198 0.84 0.11 1.90
C ALA A 198 2.06 1.05 2.02
N GLU A 199 2.34 1.86 1.00
CA GLU A 199 3.36 2.91 1.06
C GLU A 199 3.01 3.98 2.10
N PHE A 200 1.78 4.49 2.12
CA PHE A 200 1.33 5.46 3.12
C PHE A 200 1.41 4.91 4.55
N TYR A 201 1.06 3.63 4.76
CA TYR A 201 1.20 3.01 6.09
C TYR A 201 2.66 2.95 6.55
N ARG A 202 3.59 2.59 5.66
CA ARG A 202 5.03 2.58 5.97
C ARG A 202 5.54 3.98 6.30
N GLU A 203 5.23 4.98 5.47
CA GLU A 203 5.64 6.37 5.71
C GLU A 203 5.07 6.91 7.03
N ASN A 204 3.82 6.58 7.37
CA ASN A 204 3.21 6.98 8.62
C ASN A 204 3.89 6.32 9.84
N GLU A 205 4.29 5.05 9.73
CA GLU A 205 5.05 4.36 10.78
C GLU A 205 6.43 5.00 10.98
N GLU A 206 7.14 5.33 9.89
CA GLU A 206 8.42 6.04 9.95
C GLU A 206 8.29 7.43 10.59
N LYS A 207 7.30 8.23 10.17
CA LYS A 207 7.01 9.54 10.78
C LYS A 207 6.64 9.41 12.26
N SER A 208 5.89 8.37 12.64
CA SER A 208 5.58 8.11 14.04
C SER A 208 6.83 7.78 14.85
N LYS A 209 7.77 6.99 14.31
CA LYS A 209 9.06 6.70 14.97
C LYS A 209 9.90 7.96 15.14
N GLU A 210 9.98 8.81 14.11
CA GLU A 210 10.71 10.08 14.19
C GLU A 210 10.07 11.04 15.19
N LEU A 211 8.73 11.10 15.25
CA LEU A 211 8.01 11.88 16.25
C LEU A 211 8.38 11.45 17.69
N GLU A 212 8.39 10.15 17.97
CA GLU A 212 8.78 9.65 19.30
C GLU A 212 10.25 9.95 19.63
N ARG A 213 11.14 9.85 18.64
CA ARG A 213 12.55 10.25 18.80
C ARG A 213 12.68 11.74 19.15
N GLN A 214 11.92 12.60 18.47
CA GLN A 214 11.90 14.04 18.74
C GLN A 214 11.30 14.37 20.11
N LYS A 215 10.22 13.71 20.51
CA LYS A 215 9.65 13.83 21.86
C LYS A 215 10.68 13.48 22.93
N HIS A 216 11.40 12.38 22.75
CA HIS A 216 12.46 11.98 23.68
C HIS A 216 13.55 13.05 23.77
N MET A 217 14.02 13.57 22.63
CA MET A 217 15.01 14.66 22.59
C MET A 217 14.51 15.92 23.31
N CYS A 218 13.26 16.31 23.08
CA CYS A 218 12.63 17.45 23.75
C CYS A 218 12.57 17.23 25.27
N SER A 219 12.25 16.02 25.72
CA SER A 219 12.23 15.68 27.15
C SER A 219 13.62 15.81 27.79
N VAL A 220 14.67 15.37 27.10
CA VAL A 220 16.06 15.50 27.57
C VAL A 220 16.46 16.97 27.67
N LEU A 221 16.15 17.77 26.64
CA LEU A 221 16.43 19.20 26.64
C LEU A 221 15.65 19.95 27.72
N GLN A 222 14.40 19.55 27.96
CA GLN A 222 13.56 20.11 29.02
C GLN A 222 14.19 19.86 30.40
N HIS A 223 14.61 18.62 30.69
CA HIS A 223 15.34 18.32 31.92
C HIS A 223 16.61 19.15 32.06
N LYS A 224 17.39 19.29 30.98
CA LYS A 224 18.61 20.11 31.00
C LYS A 224 18.32 21.59 31.28
N MET A 225 17.24 22.13 30.70
CA MET A 225 16.81 23.49 30.98
C MET A 225 16.41 23.65 32.45
N ASP A 226 15.67 22.70 33.02
CA ASP A 226 15.22 22.76 34.40
C ASP A 226 16.41 22.67 35.38
N GLU A 227 17.41 21.83 35.10
CA GLU A 227 18.68 21.80 35.85
C GLU A 227 19.40 23.16 35.82
N LEU A 228 19.49 23.79 34.65
CA LEU A 228 20.15 25.09 34.50
C LEU A 228 19.38 26.20 35.22
N LYS A 229 18.03 26.19 35.13
CA LYS A 229 17.17 27.14 35.85
C LYS A 229 17.34 27.02 37.36
N GLU A 230 17.38 25.79 37.88
CA GLU A 230 17.58 25.55 39.31
C GLU A 230 19.00 25.98 39.75
N GLY A 231 20.02 25.74 38.92
CA GLY A 231 21.38 26.24 39.17
C GLY A 231 21.47 27.77 39.21
N LEU A 232 20.74 28.47 38.33
CA LEU A 232 20.62 29.93 38.38
C LEU A 232 19.89 30.39 39.63
N ARG A 233 18.77 29.76 39.98
CA ARG A 233 18.01 30.06 41.22
C ARG A 233 18.87 29.93 42.46
N GLN A 234 19.67 28.86 42.56
CA GLN A 234 20.60 28.65 43.68
C GLN A 234 21.69 29.73 43.74
N ARG A 235 22.22 30.15 42.59
CA ARG A 235 23.16 31.28 42.52
C ARG A 235 22.53 32.58 43.00
N ASP A 236 21.33 32.90 42.53
CA ASP A 236 20.63 34.13 42.89
C ASP A 236 20.29 34.15 44.40
N GLU A 237 19.88 33.01 44.96
CA GLU A 237 19.62 32.85 46.40
C GLU A 237 20.90 33.04 47.23
N LEU A 238 22.06 32.58 46.75
CA LEU A 238 23.34 32.82 47.42
C LEU A 238 23.76 34.30 47.35
N ILE A 239 23.55 34.96 46.21
CA ILE A 239 23.81 36.39 46.05
C ILE A 239 22.97 37.18 47.06
N GLU A 240 21.67 36.86 47.16
CA GLU A 240 20.76 37.51 48.10
C GLU A 240 21.13 37.24 49.56
N LYS A 241 21.34 35.97 49.96
CA LYS A 241 21.69 35.60 51.35
C LYS A 241 22.97 36.24 51.85
N HIS A 242 23.95 36.44 50.97
CA HIS A 242 25.23 37.05 51.32
C HIS A 242 25.26 38.56 51.15
N GLY A 243 24.12 39.20 50.81
CA GLY A 243 24.04 40.65 50.63
C GLY A 243 24.99 41.15 49.54
N LEU A 244 25.20 40.32 48.52
CA LEU A 244 26.08 40.62 47.41
C LEU A 244 25.33 41.44 46.37
N VAL A 245 25.96 42.48 45.86
CA VAL A 245 25.42 43.37 44.84
C VAL A 245 26.14 43.11 43.54
N ILE A 246 25.36 42.98 42.47
CA ILE A 246 25.85 42.91 41.11
C ILE A 246 26.18 44.33 40.65
N ILE A 247 27.45 44.59 40.34
CA ILE A 247 27.86 45.83 39.70
C ILE A 247 28.06 45.52 38.22
N PRO A 248 27.28 46.15 37.31
CA PRO A 248 27.58 46.10 35.89
C PRO A 248 28.92 46.79 35.66
N ASP A 249 29.94 46.08 35.18
CA ASP A 249 31.12 46.77 34.67
C ASP A 249 30.69 47.51 33.41
N GLY A 250 30.69 48.85 33.50
CA GLY A 250 30.30 49.72 32.41
C GLY A 250 31.08 49.36 31.15
N THR A 251 30.37 49.08 30.06
CA THR A 251 30.97 48.98 28.74
C THR A 251 31.73 50.28 28.45
N PRO A 252 32.97 50.22 27.93
CA PRO A 252 33.68 51.43 27.54
C PRO A 252 32.85 52.08 26.44
N ASN A 253 32.29 53.24 26.75
CA ASN A 253 31.47 54.02 25.85
C ASN A 253 32.21 54.27 24.52
N GLY A 254 31.63 53.79 23.42
CA GLY A 254 31.89 54.31 22.09
C GLY A 254 32.42 53.32 21.06
N ASP A 255 31.64 52.30 20.69
CA ASP A 255 31.48 51.97 19.27
C ASP A 255 30.18 51.19 19.03
N VAL A 256 29.40 51.64 18.04
CA VAL A 256 28.05 51.16 17.74
C VAL A 256 28.19 49.99 16.76
N ASN A 257 28.54 48.80 17.25
CA ASN A 257 28.43 47.58 16.46
C ASN A 257 27.93 46.40 17.31
N HIS A 258 26.81 45.81 16.86
CA HIS A 258 26.11 44.70 17.51
C HIS A 258 26.97 43.44 17.59
N GLU A 259 27.55 43.20 18.76
CA GLU A 259 27.51 41.89 19.41
C GLU A 259 27.26 42.11 20.91
N PRO A 260 26.38 41.33 21.55
CA PRO A 260 26.20 41.38 23.00
C PRO A 260 27.43 40.74 23.64
N VAL A 261 28.53 41.50 23.73
CA VAL A 261 29.65 41.13 24.58
C VAL A 261 29.10 41.15 25.99
N VAL A 262 28.95 39.97 26.58
CA VAL A 262 28.62 39.77 27.99
C VAL A 262 29.70 40.51 28.78
N GLY A 263 29.39 41.74 29.21
CA GLY A 263 30.24 42.48 30.13
C GLY A 263 30.49 41.61 31.36
N ALA A 264 31.73 41.57 31.84
CA ALA A 264 32.03 40.87 33.06
C ALA A 264 31.15 41.43 34.19
N ILE A 265 30.39 40.56 34.84
CA ILE A 265 29.54 40.94 35.95
C ILE A 265 30.35 40.69 37.22
N THR A 266 30.67 41.74 37.97
CA THR A 266 31.37 41.63 39.24
C THR A 266 30.39 41.65 40.39
N VAL A 267 30.62 40.75 41.36
CA VAL A 267 29.76 40.55 42.53
C VAL A 267 30.56 40.93 43.76
N VAL A 268 30.10 41.91 44.53
CA VAL A 268 30.79 42.44 45.72
C VAL A 268 29.81 42.59 46.89
N SER A 269 30.30 42.71 48.12
CA SER A 269 29.41 43.01 49.27
C SER A 269 28.80 44.41 49.15
N GLN A 270 27.65 44.63 49.78
CA GLN A 270 27.02 45.95 49.87
C GLN A 270 27.97 47.04 50.36
N GLU A 271 28.78 46.74 51.39
CA GLU A 271 29.78 47.66 51.95
C GLU A 271 30.86 48.01 50.92
N ALA A 272 31.39 47.01 50.20
CA ALA A 272 32.39 47.23 49.17
C ALA A 272 31.82 48.03 48.00
N ALA A 273 30.56 47.78 47.60
CA ALA A 273 29.87 48.54 46.57
C ALA A 273 29.77 50.03 46.94
N GLN A 274 29.40 50.33 48.19
CA GLN A 274 29.27 51.71 48.67
C GLN A 274 30.61 52.45 48.71
N VAL A 275 31.69 51.78 49.12
CA VAL A 275 33.05 52.33 49.07
C VAL A 275 33.49 52.57 47.61
N LEU A 276 33.20 51.64 46.71
CA LEU A 276 33.52 51.79 45.29
C LEU A 276 32.75 52.94 44.61
N GLU A 277 31.53 53.23 45.04
CA GLU A 277 30.74 54.37 44.55
C GLU A 277 31.41 55.70 44.89
N SER A 278 32.02 55.81 46.08
CA SER A 278 32.77 57.00 46.50
C SER A 278 34.05 57.24 45.71
N ALA A 279 34.61 56.19 45.07
CA ALA A 279 35.79 56.27 44.20
C ALA A 279 35.50 56.87 42.81
N GLY A 280 34.23 57.20 42.53
CA GLY A 280 33.76 57.76 41.27
C GLY A 280 33.54 56.73 40.15
N GLU A 281 33.28 57.20 38.94
CA GLU A 281 32.95 56.33 37.79
C GLU A 281 34.17 55.64 37.17
N GLY A 282 33.94 54.45 36.60
CA GLY A 282 34.92 53.66 35.84
C GLY A 282 34.88 52.15 36.16
N PRO A 283 35.64 51.32 35.41
CA PRO A 283 35.79 49.90 35.69
C PRO A 283 36.24 49.65 37.13
N LEU A 284 35.90 48.48 37.70
CA LEU A 284 36.29 48.10 39.07
C LEU A 284 37.78 48.39 39.34
N ASP A 285 38.65 48.02 38.40
CA ASP A 285 40.10 48.19 38.48
C ASP A 285 40.54 49.65 38.65
N VAL A 286 39.83 50.58 37.98
CA VAL A 286 40.10 52.02 38.04
C VAL A 286 39.66 52.59 39.38
N ARG A 287 38.47 52.19 39.85
CA ARG A 287 37.94 52.60 41.15
C ARG A 287 38.82 52.11 42.31
N LEU A 288 39.26 50.85 42.26
CA LEU A 288 40.19 50.29 43.24
C LEU A 288 41.55 51.02 43.25
N ARG A 289 42.07 51.41 42.08
CA ARG A 289 43.33 52.16 41.98
C ARG A 289 43.23 53.55 42.59
N LYS A 290 42.10 54.25 42.40
CA LYS A 290 41.85 55.56 43.02
C LYS A 290 41.83 55.46 44.55
N LEU A 291 41.06 54.53 45.11
CA LEU A 291 41.01 54.29 46.57
C LEU A 291 42.38 53.91 47.15
N ALA A 292 43.16 53.10 46.43
CA ALA A 292 44.51 52.75 46.83
C ALA A 292 45.43 53.98 46.89
N GLY A 293 45.31 54.90 45.92
CA GLY A 293 46.05 56.16 45.91
C GLY A 293 45.68 57.08 47.08
N GLU A 294 44.39 57.27 47.34
CA GLU A 294 43.91 58.07 48.48
C GLU A 294 44.38 57.51 49.83
N LYS A 295 44.35 56.18 49.98
CA LYS A 295 44.89 55.50 51.17
C LYS A 295 46.37 55.79 51.37
N GLU A 296 47.17 55.78 50.30
CA GLU A 296 48.61 56.04 50.37
C GLU A 296 48.90 57.50 50.75
N GLU A 297 48.10 58.44 50.27
CA GLU A 297 48.19 59.85 50.64
C GLU A 297 47.85 60.07 52.13
N LEU A 298 46.75 59.50 52.61
CA LEU A 298 46.36 59.55 54.02
C LEU A 298 47.41 58.90 54.93
N LEU A 299 47.97 57.75 54.54
CA LEU A 299 49.07 57.12 55.28
C LEU A 299 50.30 58.02 55.36
N SER A 300 50.59 58.78 54.29
CA SER A 300 51.68 59.75 54.29
C SER A 300 51.42 60.91 55.26
N GLN A 301 50.18 61.39 55.34
CA GLN A 301 49.77 62.39 56.33
C GLN A 301 49.88 61.86 57.76
N VAL A 302 49.43 60.62 58.02
CA VAL A 302 49.56 59.98 59.35
C VAL A 302 51.03 59.81 59.73
N ARG A 303 51.90 59.41 58.80
CA ARG A 303 53.36 59.34 59.07
C ARG A 303 53.92 60.70 59.44
N LYS A 304 53.54 61.76 58.74
CA LYS A 304 53.96 63.14 59.03
C LYS A 304 53.48 63.60 60.41
N LEU A 305 52.20 63.37 60.74
CA LEU A 305 51.63 63.71 62.05
C LEU A 305 52.25 62.89 63.19
N LYS A 306 52.56 61.62 62.96
CA LYS A 306 53.29 60.79 63.93
C LYS A 306 54.71 61.30 64.16
N LEU A 307 55.41 61.70 63.11
CA LEU A 307 56.74 62.31 63.26
C LEU A 307 56.66 63.59 64.12
N GLN A 308 55.65 64.43 63.88
CA GLN A 308 55.39 65.63 64.69
C GLN A 308 55.01 65.30 66.13
N LEU A 309 54.22 64.24 66.34
CA LEU A 309 53.86 63.76 67.68
C LEU A 309 55.07 63.15 68.41
N GLU A 310 55.96 62.45 67.70
CA GLU A 310 57.22 61.94 68.22
C GLU A 310 58.19 63.08 68.54
N GLU A 311 58.25 64.14 67.73
CA GLU A 311 59.00 65.37 68.02
C GLU A 311 58.48 66.08 69.29
N GLU A 312 57.16 66.08 69.52
CA GLU A 312 56.54 66.61 70.74
C GLU A 312 56.65 65.66 71.95
N ARG A 313 56.63 64.34 71.73
CA ARG A 313 56.90 63.34 72.79
C ARG A 313 58.38 63.31 73.19
N GLN A 314 59.32 63.54 72.27
CA GLN A 314 60.75 63.64 72.60
C GLN A 314 61.08 64.91 73.42
N LYS A 315 60.18 65.90 73.46
CA LYS A 315 60.24 67.03 74.41
C LYS A 315 59.68 66.70 75.80
N CYS A 316 58.90 65.63 75.98
CA CYS A 316 58.28 65.23 77.25
C CYS A 316 58.46 63.72 77.53
N SER A 317 59.39 63.36 78.44
CA SER A 317 59.75 62.00 78.92
C SER A 317 60.83 61.30 78.09
N ARG A 318 62.05 60.92 78.52
CA ARG A 318 62.63 60.57 79.84
C ARG A 318 61.64 59.90 80.82
N GLY A 319 61.39 58.60 80.62
CA GLY A 319 60.69 57.78 81.60
C GLY A 319 60.00 56.53 81.03
N ASP A 320 60.79 55.46 80.89
CA ASP A 320 60.54 54.08 81.33
C ASP A 320 59.29 53.26 80.90
N GLY A 321 59.55 52.07 80.36
CA GLY A 321 59.35 50.83 81.12
C GLY A 321 58.04 50.03 81.04
N THR A 322 58.05 49.02 80.15
CA THR A 322 57.69 47.59 80.39
C THR A 322 56.24 47.11 80.62
N ALA A 323 55.95 45.98 79.95
CA ALA A 323 55.29 44.75 80.44
C ALA A 323 53.92 44.34 79.85
N ALA A 324 53.99 43.25 79.08
CA ALA A 324 53.18 42.02 79.02
C ALA A 324 51.75 41.94 79.61
N GLY A 325 50.90 41.18 78.91
CA GLY A 325 49.65 40.56 79.39
C GLY A 325 48.73 40.27 78.19
N ASP A 326 48.73 39.06 77.64
CA ASP A 326 47.91 37.89 78.02
C ASP A 326 46.42 38.05 77.68
N LEU A 327 45.90 37.16 76.83
CA LEU A 327 44.47 37.09 76.46
C LEU A 327 44.11 35.68 75.99
N ALA A 328 44.08 34.75 76.94
CA ALA A 328 43.28 33.54 76.86
C ALA A 328 41.86 33.86 77.35
N GLY A 329 40.84 33.65 76.51
CA GLY A 329 39.45 33.72 76.96
C GLY A 329 38.43 33.64 75.84
N LEU A 330 37.47 32.71 76.00
CA LEU A 330 36.19 32.54 75.28
C LEU A 330 36.16 31.43 74.22
N GLN A 331 36.18 30.18 74.70
CA GLN A 331 35.77 29.00 73.93
C GLN A 331 34.64 28.28 74.68
N ASN A 332 33.42 28.84 74.63
CA ASN A 332 32.20 28.18 75.15
C ASN A 332 30.94 28.42 74.28
N GLY A 333 31.07 29.11 73.13
CA GLY A 333 29.98 29.31 72.17
C GLY A 333 30.02 28.37 70.95
N SER A 334 31.21 27.87 70.60
CA SER A 334 31.44 27.02 69.41
C SER A 334 30.86 25.61 69.53
N ASP A 335 30.71 25.11 70.76
CA ASP A 335 30.24 23.74 71.03
C ASP A 335 28.74 23.57 70.78
N LEU A 336 27.92 24.58 71.08
CA LEU A 336 26.48 24.51 70.87
C LEU A 336 26.12 24.53 69.38
N GLN A 337 26.81 25.35 68.60
CA GLN A 337 26.61 25.47 67.15
C GLN A 337 27.09 24.22 66.39
N PHE A 338 28.14 23.58 66.90
CA PHE A 338 28.60 22.29 66.40
C PHE A 338 27.58 21.17 66.66
N ILE A 339 26.93 21.16 67.83
CA ILE A 339 25.89 20.17 68.19
C ILE A 339 24.63 20.35 67.32
N GLU A 340 24.19 21.58 67.03
CA GLU A 340 23.06 21.83 66.13
C GLU A 340 23.36 21.39 64.70
N MET A 341 24.53 21.75 64.17
CA MET A 341 24.97 21.33 62.84
C MET A 341 25.10 19.80 62.74
N GLN A 342 25.54 19.13 63.80
CA GLN A 342 25.60 17.67 63.87
C GLN A 342 24.20 17.03 63.88
N ARG A 343 23.21 17.65 64.53
CA ARG A 343 21.82 17.18 64.52
C ARG A 343 21.18 17.35 63.15
N ASP A 344 21.40 18.47 62.48
CA ASP A 344 20.88 18.72 61.13
C ASP A 344 21.52 17.78 60.10
N ALA A 345 22.83 17.57 60.18
CA ALA A 345 23.51 16.57 59.37
C ALA A 345 22.94 15.15 59.60
N ASN A 346 22.68 14.77 60.85
CA ASN A 346 22.07 13.48 61.17
C ASN A 346 20.62 13.35 60.68
N ARG A 347 19.85 14.45 60.70
CA ARG A 347 18.50 14.50 60.12
C ARG A 347 18.56 14.30 58.61
N GLN A 348 19.44 15.02 57.90
CA GLN A 348 19.61 14.86 56.46
C GLN A 348 20.05 13.44 56.10
N ILE A 349 20.99 12.86 56.84
CA ILE A 349 21.41 11.46 56.66
C ILE A 349 20.22 10.51 56.79
N SER A 350 19.33 10.75 57.75
CA SER A 350 18.14 9.92 57.97
C SER A 350 17.14 10.05 56.81
N GLU A 351 16.92 11.26 56.30
CA GLU A 351 16.07 11.51 55.12
C GLU A 351 16.65 10.83 53.86
N TYR A 352 17.97 10.91 53.64
CA TYR A 352 18.62 10.22 52.52
C TYR A 352 18.57 8.70 52.65
N LYS A 353 18.73 8.15 53.86
CA LYS A 353 18.55 6.71 54.10
C LYS A 353 17.14 6.23 53.77
N PHE A 354 16.12 7.02 54.14
CA PHE A 354 14.74 6.69 53.81
C PHE A 354 14.48 6.72 52.30
N LYS A 355 14.96 7.77 51.61
CA LYS A 355 14.85 7.87 50.14
C LYS A 355 15.57 6.73 49.44
N LEU A 356 16.77 6.36 49.91
CA LEU A 356 17.52 5.22 49.39
C LEU A 356 16.75 3.91 49.55
N SER A 357 16.24 3.62 50.75
CA SER A 357 15.46 2.40 51.01
C SER A 357 14.19 2.32 50.15
N LYS A 358 13.54 3.47 49.90
CA LYS A 358 12.40 3.52 48.99
C LYS A 358 12.77 3.27 47.54
N ALA A 359 13.87 3.87 47.07
CA ALA A 359 14.39 3.62 45.73
C ALA A 359 14.81 2.14 45.54
N GLU A 360 15.40 1.51 46.56
CA GLU A 360 15.73 0.08 46.55
C GLU A 360 14.48 -0.80 46.42
N GLN A 361 13.39 -0.48 47.13
CA GLN A 361 12.10 -1.17 46.96
C GLN A 361 11.52 -0.99 45.54
N ASP A 362 11.57 0.23 45.01
CA ASP A 362 11.09 0.50 43.65
C ASP A 362 11.89 -0.27 42.60
N ILE A 363 13.22 -0.36 42.75
CA ILE A 363 14.10 -1.18 41.91
C ILE A 363 13.64 -2.64 41.92
N THR A 364 13.45 -3.25 43.10
CA THR A 364 13.01 -4.66 43.18
C THR A 364 11.64 -4.90 42.51
N THR A 365 10.75 -3.92 42.57
CA THR A 365 9.42 -4.00 41.92
C THR A 365 9.55 -3.90 40.40
N LEU A 366 10.41 -2.99 39.92
CA LEU A 366 10.68 -2.83 38.49
C LEU A 366 11.38 -4.07 37.92
N GLU A 367 12.33 -4.67 38.64
CA GLU A 367 12.99 -5.91 38.25
C GLU A 367 11.99 -7.07 38.08
N GLN A 368 11.04 -7.23 39.00
CA GLN A 368 9.97 -8.23 38.85
C GLN A 368 9.08 -7.96 37.63
N SER A 369 8.76 -6.69 37.36
CA SER A 369 8.01 -6.29 36.18
C SER A 369 8.77 -6.63 34.89
N ILE A 370 10.08 -6.34 34.85
CA ILE A 370 10.98 -6.67 33.73
C ILE A 370 10.97 -8.18 33.50
N SER A 371 11.20 -9.01 34.52
CA SER A 371 11.18 -10.48 34.36
C SER A 371 9.85 -11.01 33.81
N ARG A 372 8.72 -10.41 34.22
CA ARG A 372 7.40 -10.79 33.68
C ARG A 372 7.26 -10.39 32.21
N LEU A 373 7.71 -9.19 31.85
CA LEU A 373 7.67 -8.69 30.47
C LEU A 373 8.60 -9.49 29.56
N GLU A 374 9.81 -9.82 30.00
CA GLU A 374 10.74 -10.70 29.28
C GLU A 374 10.11 -12.07 29.00
N GLY A 375 9.41 -12.65 29.99
CA GLY A 375 8.66 -13.89 29.80
C GLY A 375 7.52 -13.76 28.79
N GLN A 376 6.85 -12.60 28.71
CA GLN A 376 5.84 -12.35 27.67
C GLN A 376 6.47 -12.22 26.28
N VAL A 377 7.56 -11.47 26.15
CA VAL A 377 8.30 -11.31 24.90
C VAL A 377 8.76 -12.66 24.36
N LEU A 378 9.31 -13.52 25.22
CA LEU A 378 9.73 -14.86 24.82
C LEU A 378 8.55 -15.69 24.26
N ARG A 379 7.39 -15.66 24.93
CA ARG A 379 6.19 -16.37 24.45
C ARG A 379 5.68 -15.84 23.13
N TYR A 380 5.62 -14.52 22.96
CA TYR A 380 5.18 -13.92 21.70
C TYR A 380 6.15 -14.21 20.56
N LYS A 381 7.46 -14.21 20.84
CA LYS A 381 8.48 -14.60 19.87
C LYS A 381 8.27 -16.05 19.40
N THR A 382 8.13 -17.00 20.31
CA THR A 382 7.88 -18.40 19.95
C THR A 382 6.55 -18.58 19.20
N ALA A 383 5.50 -17.85 19.59
CA ALA A 383 4.23 -17.89 18.88
C ALA A 383 4.34 -17.35 17.45
N ALA A 384 5.08 -16.26 17.25
CA ALA A 384 5.33 -15.69 15.92
C ALA A 384 6.16 -16.65 15.03
N GLU A 385 7.23 -17.23 15.56
CA GLU A 385 8.05 -18.23 14.84
C GLU A 385 7.22 -19.46 14.44
N ASN A 386 6.28 -19.90 15.28
CA ASN A 386 5.38 -21.00 14.95
C ASN A 386 4.34 -20.60 13.89
N ALA A 387 3.81 -19.38 13.95
CA ALA A 387 2.86 -18.87 12.96
C ALA A 387 3.50 -18.76 11.57
N GLU A 388 4.76 -18.29 11.50
CA GLU A 388 5.53 -18.20 10.26
C GLU A 388 5.73 -19.58 9.62
N LYS A 389 6.10 -20.59 10.42
CA LYS A 389 6.22 -21.98 9.94
C LYS A 389 4.90 -22.50 9.35
N VAL A 390 3.78 -22.28 10.03
CA VAL A 390 2.45 -22.70 9.56
C VAL A 390 2.07 -21.97 8.27
N GLU A 391 2.39 -20.68 8.15
CA GLU A 391 2.15 -19.91 6.93
C GLU A 391 2.92 -20.50 5.74
N ASP A 392 4.18 -20.87 5.93
CA ASP A 392 4.99 -21.49 4.88
C ASP A 392 4.47 -22.87 4.45
N GLU A 393 3.99 -23.67 5.40
CA GLU A 393 3.32 -24.95 5.11
C GLU A 393 2.05 -24.73 4.29
N LEU A 394 1.19 -23.77 4.67
CA LEU A 394 -0.03 -23.44 3.94
C LEU A 394 0.28 -22.89 2.54
N LYS A 395 1.35 -22.10 2.37
CA LYS A 395 1.82 -21.65 1.04
C LYS A 395 2.25 -22.84 0.18
N ALA A 396 2.93 -23.82 0.76
CA ALA A 396 3.34 -25.03 0.04
C ALA A 396 2.13 -25.87 -0.37
N GLU A 397 1.16 -26.06 0.52
CA GLU A 397 -0.10 -26.77 0.24
C GLU A 397 -0.92 -26.05 -0.83
N LYS A 398 -1.06 -24.73 -0.76
CA LYS A 398 -1.74 -23.94 -1.79
C LYS A 398 -1.14 -24.17 -3.18
N ARG A 399 0.20 -24.14 -3.29
CA ARG A 399 0.89 -24.41 -4.56
C ARG A 399 0.68 -25.84 -5.05
N LYS A 400 0.62 -26.81 -4.14
CA LYS A 400 0.33 -28.21 -4.47
C LYS A 400 -1.10 -28.34 -5.01
N LEU A 401 -2.09 -27.82 -4.30
CA LEU A 401 -3.50 -27.85 -4.72
C LEU A 401 -3.72 -27.11 -6.04
N GLN A 402 -3.04 -25.99 -6.28
CA GLN A 402 -3.10 -25.29 -7.57
C GLN A 402 -2.57 -26.14 -8.73
N ARG A 403 -1.49 -26.90 -8.52
CA ARG A 403 -0.97 -27.85 -9.51
C ARG A 403 -1.93 -29.00 -9.76
N GLU A 404 -2.52 -29.56 -8.70
CA GLU A 404 -3.52 -30.63 -8.79
C GLU A 404 -4.78 -30.16 -9.53
N LEU A 405 -5.27 -28.95 -9.21
CA LEU A 405 -6.40 -28.33 -9.90
C LEU A 405 -6.13 -28.18 -11.40
N ARG A 406 -4.94 -27.66 -11.78
CA ARG A 406 -4.57 -27.53 -13.19
C ARG A 406 -4.54 -28.88 -13.90
N THR A 407 -3.94 -29.88 -13.27
CA THR A 407 -3.89 -31.25 -13.81
C THR A 407 -5.29 -31.86 -13.96
N ALA A 408 -6.22 -31.56 -13.03
CA ALA A 408 -7.59 -32.03 -13.12
C ALA A 408 -8.37 -31.33 -14.25
N LEU A 409 -8.17 -30.02 -14.44
CA LEU A 409 -8.74 -29.27 -15.55
C LEU A 409 -8.26 -29.80 -16.90
N ASP A 410 -6.95 -30.05 -17.06
CA ASP A 410 -6.39 -30.61 -18.29
C ASP A 410 -7.03 -31.99 -18.62
N LYS A 411 -7.29 -32.82 -17.61
CA LYS A 411 -8.03 -34.10 -17.77
C LYS A 411 -9.49 -33.91 -18.15
N ILE A 412 -10.16 -32.90 -17.61
CA ILE A 412 -11.54 -32.60 -17.98
C ILE A 412 -11.60 -32.21 -19.45
N GLU A 413 -10.70 -31.33 -19.91
CA GLU A 413 -10.61 -30.94 -21.32
C GLU A 413 -10.37 -32.15 -22.24
N GLU A 414 -9.47 -33.07 -21.87
CA GLU A 414 -9.22 -34.30 -22.62
C GLU A 414 -10.48 -35.19 -22.71
N VAL A 415 -11.19 -35.37 -21.60
CA VAL A 415 -12.43 -36.16 -21.55
C VAL A 415 -13.54 -35.47 -22.34
N GLU A 416 -13.68 -34.15 -22.28
CA GLU A 416 -14.65 -33.39 -23.06
C GLU A 416 -14.39 -33.51 -24.56
N MET A 417 -13.13 -33.44 -24.98
CA MET A 417 -12.72 -33.64 -26.37
C MET A 417 -13.05 -35.06 -26.85
N THR A 418 -12.70 -36.10 -26.07
CA THR A 418 -13.02 -37.49 -26.42
C THR A 418 -14.53 -37.73 -26.48
N ASN A 419 -15.29 -37.17 -25.54
CA ASN A 419 -16.74 -37.28 -25.52
C ASN A 419 -17.38 -36.57 -26.73
N SER A 420 -16.89 -35.39 -27.12
CA SER A 420 -17.30 -34.69 -28.34
C SER A 420 -17.06 -35.53 -29.60
N HIS A 421 -15.91 -36.21 -29.69
CA HIS A 421 -15.63 -37.14 -30.80
C HIS A 421 -16.57 -38.35 -30.83
N LEU A 422 -16.84 -38.95 -29.66
CA LEU A 422 -17.76 -40.08 -29.54
C LEU A 422 -19.20 -39.66 -29.88
N ALA A 423 -19.65 -38.51 -29.41
CA ALA A 423 -20.97 -37.96 -29.73
C ALA A 423 -21.16 -37.78 -31.23
N LYS A 424 -20.19 -37.15 -31.92
CA LYS A 424 -20.21 -37.00 -33.40
C LYS A 424 -20.27 -38.35 -34.12
N ARG A 425 -19.53 -39.35 -33.64
CA ARG A 425 -19.54 -40.70 -34.23
C ARG A 425 -20.88 -41.40 -34.02
N LEU A 426 -21.50 -41.20 -32.85
CA LEU A 426 -22.81 -41.75 -32.51
C LEU A 426 -23.91 -41.10 -33.36
N GLU A 427 -23.85 -39.80 -33.59
CA GLU A 427 -24.74 -39.09 -34.52
C GLU A 427 -24.64 -39.63 -35.94
N LYS A 428 -23.42 -39.85 -36.46
CA LYS A 428 -23.23 -40.48 -37.79
C LYS A 428 -23.86 -41.87 -37.86
N MET A 429 -23.70 -42.69 -36.83
CA MET A 429 -24.32 -44.02 -36.76
C MET A 429 -25.85 -43.94 -36.73
N LYS A 430 -26.41 -42.99 -35.97
CA LYS A 430 -27.86 -42.72 -35.95
C LYS A 430 -28.36 -42.31 -37.33
N ALA A 431 -27.69 -41.36 -37.99
CA ALA A 431 -28.05 -40.91 -39.33
C ALA A 431 -28.02 -42.06 -40.35
N ASN A 432 -26.98 -42.90 -40.34
CA ASN A 432 -26.88 -44.07 -41.20
C ASN A 432 -28.02 -45.07 -40.94
N ARG A 433 -28.36 -45.33 -39.68
CA ARG A 433 -29.49 -46.20 -39.32
C ARG A 433 -30.81 -45.65 -39.84
N THR A 434 -31.05 -44.35 -39.68
CA THR A 434 -32.26 -43.70 -40.19
C THR A 434 -32.34 -43.77 -41.72
N ALA A 435 -31.22 -43.57 -42.41
CA ALA A 435 -31.15 -43.69 -43.87
C ALA A 435 -31.44 -45.13 -44.36
N LEU A 436 -30.91 -46.14 -43.68
CA LEU A 436 -31.20 -47.55 -43.98
C LEU A 436 -32.67 -47.91 -43.75
N LEU A 437 -33.27 -47.41 -42.67
CA LEU A 437 -34.69 -47.61 -42.39
C LEU A 437 -35.61 -46.93 -43.41
N ALA A 438 -35.17 -45.83 -44.03
CA ALA A 438 -35.93 -45.14 -45.08
C ALA A 438 -35.87 -45.84 -46.45
N GLN A 439 -35.00 -46.85 -46.62
CA GLN A 439 -34.87 -47.65 -47.85
C GLN A 439 -35.62 -49.00 -47.77
N GLN A 440 -36.17 -49.36 -46.61
CA GLN A 440 -37.10 -50.48 -46.43
C GLN A 440 -38.53 -49.97 -46.49
#